data_AF-A0A6L6E9H2-F1
#
_entry.id   AF-A0A6L6E9H2-F1
#
_cell.length_a   1.000
_cell.length_b   1.000
_cell.length_c   1.000
_cell.angle_alpha   90.00
_cell.angle_beta   90.00
_cell.angle_gamma   90.00
#
_symmetry.space_group_name_H-M   'P 1'
#
loop_
_entity.id
_entity.type
_entity.pdbx_description
1 polymer ?
#
loop_
_entity_poly.entity_id
_entity_poly.type
_entity_poly.pdbx_seq_one_letter_code
_entity_poly.pdbx_strand_id
1 'polypeptide(L)'
;MNRDCGCESARQRMDILIDRELTELECADVSAHCASCESCQAEIVVMEKLTDRFRAACAEPAPDNLRISILNSIKNQNGNVDA
;
A
#
# COMPACT_ATOMS: atom_id res chain seq x y z
N MET A 1 7.26 4.98 -34.50
CA MET A 1 6.18 4.25 -33.79
C MET A 1 6.41 4.46 -32.31
N ASN A 2 5.72 5.43 -31.70
CA ASN A 2 5.80 5.67 -30.26
C ASN A 2 5.00 4.56 -29.59
N ARG A 3 5.69 3.50 -29.14
CA ARG A 3 5.08 2.45 -28.32
C ARG A 3 4.67 3.14 -27.03
N ASP A 4 3.37 3.26 -26.82
CA ASP A 4 2.85 3.71 -25.54
C ASP A 4 3.44 2.81 -24.45
N CYS A 5 4.18 3.40 -23.50
CA CYS A 5 4.91 2.69 -22.45
C CYS A 5 3.98 1.91 -21.51
N GLY A 6 2.66 2.00 -21.69
CA GLY A 6 1.64 1.55 -20.75
C GLY A 6 1.32 2.59 -19.68
N CYS A 7 1.82 3.82 -19.84
CA CYS A 7 1.78 4.86 -18.82
C CYS A 7 0.34 5.32 -18.48
N GLU A 8 -0.56 5.38 -19.46
CA GLU A 8 -1.97 5.70 -19.20
C GLU A 8 -2.66 4.60 -18.38
N SER A 9 -2.48 3.34 -18.77
CA SER A 9 -3.05 2.19 -18.05
C SER A 9 -2.49 2.07 -16.64
N ALA A 10 -1.18 2.33 -16.44
CA ALA A 10 -0.58 2.33 -15.12
C ALA A 10 -1.20 3.42 -14.23
N ARG A 11 -1.32 4.65 -14.72
CA ARG A 11 -1.94 5.77 -13.98
C ARG A 11 -3.37 5.50 -13.54
N GLN A 12 -4.17 4.85 -14.39
CA GLN A 12 -5.56 4.48 -14.07
C GLN A 12 -5.69 3.42 -12.97
N ARG A 13 -4.58 2.78 -12.57
CA ARG A 13 -4.58 1.65 -11.62
C ARG A 13 -3.71 1.92 -10.39
N MET A 14 -3.00 3.04 -10.34
CA MET A 14 -2.11 3.38 -9.24
C MET A 14 -2.88 3.65 -7.93
N ASP A 15 -4.05 4.26 -8.01
CA ASP A 15 -4.95 4.45 -6.88
C ASP A 15 -5.44 3.10 -6.34
N ILE A 16 -5.91 2.22 -7.23
CA ILE A 16 -6.35 0.85 -6.89
C ILE A 16 -5.19 0.05 -6.27
N LEU A 17 -3.96 0.24 -6.75
CA LEU A 17 -2.75 -0.35 -6.17
C LEU A 17 -2.50 0.16 -4.74
N ILE A 18 -2.57 1.47 -4.52
CA ILE A 18 -2.33 2.11 -3.21
C ILE A 18 -3.39 1.70 -2.17
N ASP A 19 -4.62 1.49 -2.63
CA ASP A 19 -5.74 1.03 -1.80
C ASP A 19 -5.78 -0.50 -1.62
N ARG A 20 -4.84 -1.22 -2.28
CA ARG A 20 -4.67 -2.69 -2.21
C ARG A 20 -5.87 -3.46 -2.75
N GLU A 21 -6.48 -2.95 -3.82
CA GLU A 21 -7.67 -3.52 -4.45
C GLU A 21 -7.36 -4.25 -5.79
N LEU A 22 -6.09 -4.32 -6.17
CA LEU A 22 -5.63 -5.09 -7.32
C LEU A 22 -5.34 -6.54 -6.95
N THR A 23 -5.47 -7.45 -7.93
CA THR A 23 -4.94 -8.81 -7.77
C THR A 23 -3.41 -8.81 -7.76
N GLU A 24 -2.78 -9.90 -7.29
CA GLU A 24 -1.32 -10.00 -7.19
C GLU A 24 -0.60 -9.78 -8.53
N LEU A 25 -1.16 -10.32 -9.62
CA LEU A 25 -0.61 -10.16 -10.96
C LEU A 25 -0.64 -8.68 -11.40
N GLU A 26 -1.76 -8.02 -11.14
CA GLU A 26 -1.97 -6.63 -11.49
C GLU A 26 -1.07 -5.70 -10.68
N CYS A 27 -0.87 -6.00 -9.40
CA CYS A 27 0.11 -5.33 -8.56
C CYS A 27 1.52 -5.44 -9.15
N ALA A 28 1.93 -6.64 -9.57
CA ALA A 28 3.23 -6.88 -10.16
C ALA A 28 3.42 -6.07 -11.45
N ASP A 29 2.42 -6.06 -12.33
CA ASP A 29 2.46 -5.33 -13.60
C ASP A 29 2.60 -3.82 -13.40
N VAL A 30 1.75 -3.22 -12.56
CA VAL A 30 1.79 -1.77 -12.30
C VAL A 30 3.09 -1.37 -11.60
N SER A 31 3.54 -2.18 -10.63
CA SER A 31 4.80 -1.93 -9.91
C SER A 31 6.01 -2.03 -10.82
N ALA A 32 6.06 -3.02 -11.71
CA ALA A 32 7.13 -3.17 -12.69
C ALA A 32 7.19 -1.99 -13.68
N HIS A 33 6.03 -1.48 -14.09
CA HIS A 33 5.96 -0.28 -14.91
C HIS A 33 6.49 0.96 -14.15
N CYS A 34 6.01 1.19 -12.92
CA CYS A 34 6.46 2.32 -12.10
C CYS A 34 7.97 2.28 -11.80
N ALA A 35 8.56 1.07 -11.69
CA ALA A 35 10.00 0.91 -11.50
C ALA A 35 10.84 1.18 -12.76
N SER A 36 10.24 1.08 -13.95
CA SER A 36 10.93 1.24 -15.23
C SER A 36 10.65 2.58 -15.93
N CYS A 37 9.68 3.35 -15.45
CA CYS A 37 9.26 4.63 -16.01
C CYS A 37 9.39 5.75 -14.98
N GLU A 38 10.33 6.68 -15.20
CA GLU A 38 10.64 7.79 -14.29
C GLU A 38 9.42 8.67 -13.97
N SER A 39 8.57 8.97 -14.95
CA SER A 39 7.36 9.77 -14.71
C SER A 39 6.37 9.04 -13.81
N CYS A 40 6.13 7.75 -14.05
CA CYS A 40 5.23 6.95 -13.23
C CYS A 40 5.80 6.67 -11.84
N GLN A 41 7.12 6.55 -11.70
CA GLN A 41 7.80 6.50 -10.41
C GLN A 41 7.58 7.77 -9.59
N ALA A 42 7.72 8.94 -10.22
CA ALA A 42 7.50 10.21 -9.55
C ALA A 42 6.03 10.37 -9.12
N GLU A 43 5.09 10.00 -9.99
CA GLU A 43 3.65 10.09 -9.72
C GLU A 43 3.21 9.17 -8.57
N ILE A 44 3.62 7.91 -8.56
CA ILE A 44 3.22 6.96 -7.51
C ILE A 44 3.74 7.40 -6.13
N VAL A 45 4.97 7.92 -6.05
CA VAL A 45 5.54 8.44 -4.80
C VAL A 45 4.76 9.64 -4.27
N VAL A 46 4.26 10.51 -5.15
CA VAL A 46 3.41 11.65 -4.74
C VAL A 46 2.08 11.15 -4.21
N MET A 47 1.45 10.20 -4.90
CA MET A 47 0.17 9.62 -4.46
C MET A 47 0.29 8.91 -3.12
N GLU A 48 1.32 8.05 -2.93
CA GLU A 48 1.58 7.40 -1.65
C GLU A 48 1.72 8.41 -0.50
N LYS A 49 2.52 9.47 -0.71
CA LYS A 49 2.72 10.52 0.31
C LYS A 49 1.44 11.27 0.64
N LEU A 50 0.58 11.53 -0.34
CA LEU A 50 -0.71 12.18 -0.10
C LEU A 50 -1.65 11.24 0.66
N THR A 51 -1.76 9.99 0.24
CA THR A 51 -2.60 8.99 0.88
C THR A 51 -2.16 8.74 2.33
N ASP A 52 -0.86 8.64 2.60
CA ASP A 52 -0.34 8.46 3.96
C ASP A 52 -0.66 9.66 4.86
N ARG A 53 -0.61 10.88 4.32
CA ARG A 53 -1.03 12.08 5.07
C ARG A 53 -2.52 12.07 5.38
N PHE A 54 -3.36 11.66 4.43
CA PHE A 54 -4.79 11.51 4.68
C PHE A 54 -5.08 10.43 5.72
N ARG A 55 -4.46 9.25 5.59
CA ARG A 55 -4.57 8.16 6.56
C ARG A 55 -4.17 8.63 7.96
N ALA A 56 -3.08 9.38 8.09
CA ALA A 56 -2.62 9.93 9.36
C ALA A 56 -3.57 10.99 9.94
N ALA A 57 -4.09 11.89 9.09
CA ALA A 57 -5.01 12.95 9.52
C ALA A 57 -6.40 12.42 9.90
N CYS A 58 -6.83 11.32 9.28
CA CYS A 58 -8.11 10.67 9.54
C CYS A 58 -8.01 9.50 10.53
N ALA A 59 -6.82 9.20 11.05
CA ALA A 59 -6.63 8.15 12.04
C ALA A 59 -7.16 8.60 13.42
N GLU A 60 -8.32 8.08 13.81
CA GLU A 60 -8.81 8.20 15.17
C GLU A 60 -8.06 7.21 16.09
N PRO A 61 -7.83 7.56 17.37
CA PRO A 61 -7.22 6.66 18.32
C PRO A 61 -8.08 5.39 18.46
N ALA A 62 -7.45 4.23 18.27
CA ALA A 62 -8.12 2.95 18.45
C ALA A 62 -8.67 2.83 19.89
N PRO A 63 -9.87 2.25 20.08
CA PRO A 63 -10.42 2.03 21.41
C PRO A 63 -9.45 1.25 22.33
N ASP A 64 -9.26 1.73 23.56
CA ASP A 64 -8.27 1.17 24.49
C ASP A 64 -8.46 -0.33 24.74
N ASN A 65 -9.71 -0.77 24.86
CA ASN A 65 -10.05 -2.18 25.04
C ASN A 65 -9.55 -3.05 23.87
N LEU A 66 -9.69 -2.55 22.63
CA LEU A 66 -9.26 -3.25 21.43
C LEU A 66 -7.73 -3.28 21.35
N ARG A 67 -7.08 -2.14 21.64
CA ARG A 67 -5.61 -2.05 21.69
C ARG A 67 -5.02 -3.03 22.70
N ILE A 68 -5.56 -3.08 23.92
CA ILE A 68 -5.13 -4.02 24.97
C ILE A 68 -5.33 -5.47 24.53
N SER A 69 -6.50 -5.80 23.96
CA SER A 69 -6.82 -7.15 23.48
C SER A 69 -5.84 -7.64 22.40
N ILE A 70 -5.54 -6.79 21.41
CA ILE A 70 -4.58 -7.09 20.34
C ILE A 70 -3.17 -7.29 20.90
N LEU A 71 -2.70 -6.39 21.77
CA LEU A 71 -1.37 -6.49 22.37
C LEU A 71 -1.21 -7.76 23.22
N ASN A 72 -2.25 -8.18 23.93
CA ASN A 72 -2.25 -9.44 24.67
C ASN A 72 -2.21 -10.65 23.74
N SER A 73 -2.97 -10.63 22.64
CA SER A 73 -2.96 -11.70 21.62
C SER A 73 -1.57 -11.87 21.00
N ILE A 74 -0.90 -10.77 20.62
CA ILE A 74 0.45 -10.80 20.05
C ILE A 74 1.47 -11.34 21.05
N LYS A 75 1.39 -10.92 22.32
CA LYS A 75 2.26 -11.44 23.39
C LYS A 75 2.08 -12.94 23.59
N ASN A 76 0.85 -13.42 23.55
CA ASN A 76 0.54 -14.84 23.72
C ASN A 76 1.03 -15.69 22.53
N GLN A 77 0.96 -15.16 21.31
CA GLN A 77 1.50 -15.82 20.10
C GLN A 77 3.03 -15.96 20.15
N ASN A 78 3.73 -14.93 20.63
CA ASN A 78 5.19 -14.94 20.75
C ASN A 78 5.70 -15.69 22.00
N GLY A 79 4.83 -16.01 22.96
CA GLY A 79 5.16 -16.77 24.17
C GLY A 79 5.12 -18.30 24.00
N ASN A 80 4.86 -18.81 22.79
CA ASN A 80 4.75 -20.24 22.47
C ASN A 80 5.96 -20.76 21.66
N VAL A 81 7.11 -20.07 21.69
CA VAL A 81 8.31 -20.46 20.92
C VAL A 81 9.35 -21.20 21.80
N ASP A 82 9.10 -21.38 23.10
CA ASP A 82 10.03 -22.04 24.02
C ASP A 82 9.39 -23.20 24.82
N ALA A 83 8.93 -24.25 24.14
CA ALA A 83 8.62 -25.56 24.75
C ALA A 83 8.97 -26.73 23.81
#